data_AF-A0A073B7T2-F1
#
_entry.id   AF-A0A073B7T2-F1
#
_cell.length_a   1.000
_cell.length_b   1.000
_cell.length_c   1.000
_cell.angle_alpha   90.00
_cell.angle_beta   90.00
_cell.angle_gamma   90.00
#
_symmetry.space_group_name_H-M   'P 1'
#
loop_
_entity.id
_entity.type
_entity.pdbx_description
1 polymer ?
#
loop_
_entity_poly.entity_id
_entity_poly.type
_entity_poly.pdbx_seq_one_letter_code
_entity_poly.pdbx_strand_id
1 'polypeptide(L)' 'MEQVEAPAAGRPRDPEVDRKIAEAAILLFGERGWAGFSVEAVAKRAGVGKASIHLRWSSK' A
#
# COMPACT_ATOMS: atom_id res chain seq x y z
N MET A 1 15.77 6.10 17.60
CA MET A 1 14.55 5.79 16.82
C MET A 1 15.00 5.62 15.40
N GLU A 2 15.34 4.39 15.06
CA GLU A 2 15.95 4.05 13.78
C GLU A 2 14.95 3.20 13.02
N GLN A 3 14.46 3.73 11.90
CA GLN A 3 13.79 2.95 10.87
C GLN A 3 14.58 3.23 9.59
N VAL A 4 15.29 2.19 9.19
CA VAL A 4 16.23 2.13 8.08
C VAL A 4 15.44 1.87 6.81
N GLU A 5 15.54 2.72 5.79
CA GLU A 5 15.15 2.31 4.44
C GLU A 5 16.22 2.72 3.42
N ALA A 6 16.79 1.69 2.80
CA ALA A 6 17.93 1.72 1.89
C ALA A 6 17.65 2.50 0.59
N PRO A 7 18.70 3.03 -0.08
CA PRO A 7 18.56 3.89 -1.25
C PRO A 7 18.32 3.04 -2.52
N ALA A 8 17.30 3.37 -3.31
CA ALA A 8 17.14 2.82 -4.66
C ALA A 8 16.52 3.83 -5.63
N ALA A 9 17.21 4.01 -6.75
CA ALA A 9 17.02 5.00 -7.80
C ALA A 9 15.63 4.98 -8.47
N GLY A 10 15.06 6.16 -8.67
CA GLY A 10 13.82 6.40 -9.41
C GLY A 10 13.12 7.67 -8.91
N ARG A 11 12.40 8.38 -9.79
CA ARG A 11 11.60 9.59 -9.47
C ARG A 11 10.88 9.40 -8.11
N PRO A 12 10.89 10.41 -7.20
CA PRO A 12 10.31 10.29 -5.87
C PRO A 12 8.95 9.62 -5.95
N ARG A 13 8.83 8.47 -5.27
CA ARG A 13 7.60 7.69 -5.21
C ARG A 13 6.49 8.60 -4.73
N ASP A 14 5.39 8.72 -5.48
CA ASP A 14 4.27 9.56 -5.08
C ASP A 14 3.81 9.21 -3.66
N PRO A 15 3.95 10.12 -2.67
CA PRO A 15 3.54 9.86 -1.30
C PRO A 15 2.01 9.80 -1.18
N GLU A 16 1.30 10.43 -2.11
CA GLU A 16 -0.16 10.39 -2.16
C GLU A 16 -0.70 8.98 -2.45
N VAL A 17 0.03 8.20 -3.24
CA VAL A 17 -0.33 6.80 -3.53
C VAL A 17 -0.23 5.94 -2.27
N ASP A 18 0.83 6.11 -1.47
CA ASP A 18 0.95 5.40 -0.19
C ASP A 18 -0.15 5.77 0.78
N ARG A 19 -0.44 7.06 0.87
CA ARG A 19 -1.49 7.54 1.74
C ARG A 19 -2.87 6.98 1.34
N LYS A 20 -3.18 6.94 0.04
CA LYS A 20 -4.41 6.30 -0.49
C LYS A 20 -4.47 4.81 -0.16
N ILE A 21 -3.35 4.10 -0.28
CA ILE A 21 -3.27 2.66 0.03
C ILE A 21 -3.49 2.42 1.54
N ALA A 22 -2.82 3.20 2.39
CA ALA A 22 -2.95 3.08 3.84
C ALA A 22 -4.37 3.43 4.33
N GLU A 23 -4.96 4.51 3.83
CA GLU A 23 -6.33 4.91 4.15
C GLU A 23 -7.34 3.85 3.70
N ALA A 24 -7.19 3.34 2.47
CA ALA A 24 -8.02 2.26 1.96
C ALA A 24 -7.88 0.99 2.81
N ALA A 25 -6.68 0.65 3.27
CA ALA A 25 -6.44 -0.51 4.12
C ALA A 25 -7.13 -0.36 5.49
N ILE A 26 -7.02 0.80 6.14
CA ILE A 26 -7.67 1.08 7.43
C ILE A 26 -9.19 1.01 7.30
N LEU A 27 -9.76 1.63 6.26
CA LEU A 27 -11.20 1.58 6.00
C LEU A 27 -11.68 0.15 5.75
N LEU A 28 -10.98 -0.59 4.90
CA LEU A 28 -11.34 -1.96 4.57
C LEU A 28 -11.28 -2.88 5.79
N PHE A 29 -10.26 -2.67 6.63
CA PHE A 29 -10.10 -3.39 7.88
C PHE A 29 -11.21 -3.06 8.88
N GLY A 30 -11.59 -1.79 9.01
CA GLY A 30 -12.70 -1.38 9.87
C GLY A 30 -14.06 -1.89 9.40
N GLU A 31 -14.30 -1.93 8.07
CA GLU A 31 -15.58 -2.36 7.50
C GLU A 31 -15.76 -3.88 7.48
N ARG A 32 -14.69 -4.64 7.22
CA ARG A 32 -14.79 -6.09 6.95
C ARG A 32 -14.01 -6.96 7.93
N GLY A 33 -13.21 -6.37 8.80
CA GLY A 33 -12.26 -7.09 9.64
C GLY A 33 -11.24 -7.88 8.84
N TRP A 34 -10.51 -8.76 9.53
CA TRP A 34 -9.48 -9.62 8.93
C TRP A 34 -10.02 -10.54 7.82
N ALA A 35 -11.25 -11.02 7.93
CA ALA A 35 -11.82 -11.99 6.98
C ALA A 35 -12.05 -11.40 5.58
N GLY A 36 -12.28 -10.09 5.47
CA GLY A 36 -12.45 -9.40 4.19
C GLY A 36 -11.26 -8.53 3.78
N PHE A 37 -10.14 -8.62 4.51
CA PHE A 37 -8.95 -7.85 4.23
C PHE A 37 -8.08 -8.56 3.19
N SER A 38 -7.81 -7.89 2.06
CA SER A 38 -6.96 -8.45 0.99
C SER A 38 -6.30 -7.34 0.20
N VAL A 39 -5.07 -7.57 -0.25
CA VAL A 39 -4.32 -6.61 -1.08
C VAL A 39 -5.11 -6.21 -2.34
N GLU A 40 -5.87 -7.13 -2.92
CA GLU A 40 -6.74 -6.81 -4.06
C GLU A 40 -7.85 -5.81 -3.73
N ALA A 41 -8.48 -5.98 -2.56
CA ALA A 41 -9.57 -5.14 -2.11
C ALA A 41 -9.05 -3.75 -1.72
N VAL A 42 -7.85 -3.69 -1.12
CA VAL A 42 -7.14 -2.43 -0.87
C VAL A 42 -6.77 -1.75 -2.18
N ALA A 43 -6.21 -2.47 -3.15
CA ALA A 43 -5.85 -1.94 -4.47
C ALA A 43 -7.06 -1.34 -5.19
N LYS A 44 -8.17 -2.10 -5.22
CA LYS A 44 -9.44 -1.68 -5.81
C LYS A 44 -10.00 -0.43 -5.14
N ARG A 45 -9.91 -0.34 -3.81
CA ARG A 45 -10.42 0.82 -3.06
C ARG A 45 -9.53 2.05 -3.19
N ALA A 46 -8.20 1.88 -3.16
CA ALA A 46 -7.23 2.96 -3.34
C ALA A 46 -7.13 3.45 -4.79
N GLY A 47 -7.75 2.74 -5.76
CA GLY A 47 -7.69 3.08 -7.18
C GLY A 47 -6.32 2.83 -7.80
N VAL A 48 -5.56 1.89 -7.24
CA VAL A 48 -4.19 1.56 -7.67
C VAL A 48 -4.15 0.16 -8.27
N GLY A 49 -3.25 -0.07 -9.22
CA GLY A 49 -3.01 -1.43 -9.73
C GLY A 49 -2.36 -2.31 -8.66
N LYS A 50 -2.70 -3.61 -8.61
CA LYS A 50 -2.01 -4.58 -7.73
C LYS A 50 -0.49 -4.57 -7.94
N ALA A 51 -0.06 -4.39 -9.19
CA ALA A 51 1.34 -4.27 -9.55
C ALA A 51 2.00 -3.08 -8.84
N SER A 52 1.33 -1.92 -8.73
CA SER A 52 1.86 -0.76 -7.99
C SER A 52 2.08 -1.07 -6.52
N ILE A 53 1.21 -1.87 -5.89
CA ILE A 53 1.42 -2.31 -4.50
C ILE A 53 2.63 -3.25 -4.42
N HIS A 54 2.70 -4.28 -5.27
CA HIS A 54 3.81 -5.23 -5.25
C HIS A 54 5.17 -4.62 -5.63
N LEU A 55 5.21 -3.63 -6.53
CA LEU A 55 6.42 -2.85 -6.86
C LEU A 55 6.87 -1.95 -5.70
N ARG A 56 5.94 -1.56 -4.83
CA ARG A 56 6.20 -0.65 -3.72
C ARG A 56 6.72 -1.39 -2.49
N TRP A 57 6.12 -2.52 -2.15
CA TRP A 57 6.59 -3.44 -1.10
C TRP A 57 7.19 -4.69 -1.72
N SER A 58 8.18 -4.50 -2.61
CA SER A 58 8.96 -5.60 -3.18
C SER A 58 10.01 -6.05 -2.17
N SER A 59 9.56 -6.67 -1.06
CA SER A 59 10.43 -7.49 -0.23
C SER A 59 10.03 -8.93 -0.47
N LYS A 60 10.99 -9.73 -0.93
CA LYS A 60 10.88 -11.19 -0.99
C LYS A 60 10.99 -11.77 0.43
#